data_AF-A0A947NZT4-F1
#
_entry.id   AF-A0A947NZT4-F1
#
_cell.length_a   1.000
_cell.length_b   1.000
_cell.length_c   1.000
_cell.angle_alpha   90.00
_cell.angle_beta   90.00
_cell.angle_gamma   90.00
#
_symmetry.space_group_name_H-M   'P 1'
#
loop_
_entity.id
_entity.type
_entity.pdbx_description
1 polymer ?
#
loop_
_entity_poly.entity_id
_entity_poly.type
_entity_poly.pdbx_seq_one_letter_code
_entity_poly.pdbx_strand_id
1 'polypeptide(L)'
;LIGKYNLYLTDSQMPTVLDVNIGSGDGEIKLGRDTLEKLNLQVGSGDLEFGLISPNRTNMEMDFNIGSGTFDFTGLAYANLSKLAGEYDSGDVLLDFSGDTDNNLVSAAIPATLKGGSGAMTIRLPDNYGFNLIYKTGSGKILLDNEKELNGTGEMKSDSYDEAEFKIDFNITLGSGNLTIEGGNKND
;
A
#
# COMPACT_ATOMS: atom_id res chain seq x y z
N LEU A 1 -9.33 21.60 -17.14
CA LEU A 1 -9.37 20.24 -17.73
C LEU A 1 -8.93 19.29 -16.64
N ILE A 2 -9.68 18.23 -16.38
CA ILE A 2 -9.17 17.08 -15.63
C ILE A 2 -8.46 16.21 -16.68
N GLY A 3 -7.15 16.02 -16.53
CA GLY A 3 -6.39 15.13 -17.41
C GLY A 3 -6.76 13.67 -17.11
N LYS A 4 -6.81 12.83 -18.15
CA LYS A 4 -6.94 11.38 -17.99
C LYS A 4 -5.71 10.70 -18.58
N TYR A 5 -5.08 9.83 -17.81
CA TYR A 5 -3.82 9.19 -18.17
C TYR A 5 -3.92 7.68 -18.01
N ASN A 6 -3.71 6.92 -19.09
CA ASN A 6 -3.69 5.46 -19.02
C ASN A 6 -2.33 4.95 -19.49
N LEU A 7 -1.66 4.14 -18.66
CA LEU A 7 -0.38 3.51 -18.97
C LEU A 7 -0.49 1.98 -18.76
N TYR A 8 -0.26 1.24 -19.84
CA TYR A 8 -0.23 -0.22 -19.82
C TYR A 8 1.11 -0.71 -20.37
N LEU A 9 1.86 -1.48 -19.57
CA LEU A 9 3.16 -2.03 -19.95
C LEU A 9 3.20 -3.55 -19.66
N THR A 10 3.62 -4.35 -20.65
CA THR A 10 3.78 -5.81 -20.54
C THR A 10 5.00 -6.33 -21.32
N ASP A 11 5.75 -7.27 -20.72
CA ASP A 11 6.57 -8.35 -21.31
C ASP A 11 7.99 -8.04 -21.89
N SER A 12 8.37 -6.78 -22.17
CA SER A 12 9.77 -6.47 -22.63
C SER A 12 10.24 -5.00 -22.57
N GLN A 13 9.45 -4.10 -21.98
CA GLN A 13 9.70 -2.64 -21.95
C GLN A 13 9.54 -2.03 -20.56
N MET A 14 9.46 -2.87 -19.53
CA MET A 14 9.21 -2.38 -18.19
C MET A 14 10.44 -1.69 -17.63
N PRO A 15 10.30 -0.43 -17.20
CA PRO A 15 11.41 0.28 -16.61
C PRO A 15 11.74 -0.37 -15.26
N THR A 16 13.03 -0.40 -14.93
CA THR A 16 13.49 -0.78 -13.60
C THR A 16 13.06 0.25 -12.55
N VAL A 17 12.87 1.50 -12.98
CA VAL A 17 12.40 2.62 -12.15
C VAL A 17 11.28 3.36 -12.88
N LEU A 18 10.10 3.45 -12.27
CA LEU A 18 8.96 4.20 -12.81
C LEU A 18 8.68 5.42 -11.92
N ASP A 19 8.82 6.61 -12.50
CA ASP A 19 8.47 7.89 -11.87
C ASP A 19 7.19 8.44 -12.52
N VAL A 20 6.14 8.65 -11.72
CA VAL A 20 4.86 9.20 -12.18
C VAL A 20 4.58 10.49 -11.43
N ASN A 21 4.39 11.58 -12.17
CA ASN A 21 4.08 12.90 -11.62
C ASN A 21 2.79 13.43 -12.27
N ILE A 22 1.70 13.45 -11.50
CA ILE A 22 0.40 13.96 -11.95
C ILE A 22 0.05 15.17 -11.10
N GLY A 23 0.07 16.37 -11.70
CA GLY A 23 -0.32 17.58 -10.98
C GLY A 23 -1.78 17.55 -10.54
N SER A 24 -2.67 17.30 -11.50
CA SER A 24 -4.09 17.07 -11.24
C SER A 24 -4.73 16.20 -12.33
N GLY A 25 -5.54 15.22 -11.97
CA GLY A 25 -6.26 14.39 -12.94
C GLY A 25 -6.45 12.95 -12.47
N ASP A 26 -7.06 12.16 -13.35
CA ASP A 26 -7.32 10.75 -13.10
C ASP A 26 -6.29 9.89 -13.85
N GLY A 27 -5.77 8.86 -13.20
CA GLY A 27 -4.78 7.96 -13.77
C GLY A 27 -5.15 6.50 -13.61
N GLU A 28 -4.89 5.68 -14.62
CA GLU A 28 -4.87 4.23 -14.53
C GLU A 28 -3.51 3.71 -14.98
N ILE A 29 -2.85 2.93 -14.11
CA ILE A 29 -1.56 2.32 -14.39
C ILE A 29 -1.65 0.83 -14.10
N LYS A 30 -1.53 0.02 -15.14
CA LYS A 30 -1.51 -1.45 -15.01
C LYS A 30 -0.20 -2.01 -15.55
N LEU A 31 0.51 -2.72 -14.69
CA LEU A 31 1.84 -3.24 -14.97
C LEU A 31 1.85 -4.77 -14.86
N GLY A 32 2.38 -5.44 -15.88
CA GLY A 32 2.58 -6.89 -15.90
C GLY A 32 4.06 -7.28 -15.79
N ARG A 33 4.33 -8.33 -15.01
CA ARG A 33 5.54 -9.19 -14.92
C ARG A 33 6.77 -8.58 -15.58
N ASP A 34 7.62 -7.90 -14.80
CA ASP A 34 8.99 -7.50 -15.14
C ASP A 34 9.66 -6.86 -13.91
N THR A 35 10.98 -6.71 -13.95
CA THR A 35 11.91 -6.33 -12.87
C THR A 35 11.78 -4.88 -12.39
N LEU A 36 10.59 -4.44 -11.98
CA LEU A 36 10.41 -3.11 -11.39
C LEU A 36 11.08 -3.07 -10.01
N GLU A 37 12.19 -2.36 -9.90
CA GLU A 37 12.92 -2.19 -8.65
C GLU A 37 12.40 -0.98 -7.87
N LYS A 38 11.88 0.04 -8.56
CA LYS A 38 11.38 1.24 -7.90
C LYS A 38 10.15 1.85 -8.55
N LEU A 39 9.16 2.18 -7.74
CA LEU A 39 7.99 2.96 -8.11
C LEU A 39 7.91 4.23 -7.26
N ASN A 40 7.99 5.41 -7.91
CA ASN A 40 7.75 6.69 -7.27
C ASN A 40 6.49 7.34 -7.85
N LEU A 41 5.52 7.65 -6.99
CA LEU A 41 4.27 8.28 -7.39
C LEU A 41 4.11 9.62 -6.68
N GLN A 42 3.89 10.68 -7.44
CA GLN A 42 3.58 12.00 -6.91
C GLN A 42 2.33 12.54 -7.59
N VAL A 43 1.24 12.65 -6.83
CA VAL A 43 -0.05 13.10 -7.34
C VAL A 43 -0.55 14.27 -6.51
N GLY A 44 -0.78 15.42 -7.14
CA GLY A 44 -1.29 16.61 -6.44
C GLY A 44 -2.77 16.47 -6.10
N SER A 45 -3.61 16.24 -7.10
CA SER A 45 -5.04 15.97 -6.86
C SER A 45 -5.70 15.09 -7.92
N GLY A 46 -6.68 14.30 -7.52
CA GLY A 46 -7.46 13.43 -8.40
C GLY A 46 -7.32 11.96 -8.03
N ASP A 47 -7.76 11.07 -8.91
CA ASP A 47 -7.85 9.65 -8.60
C ASP A 47 -6.78 8.84 -9.33
N LEU A 48 -6.16 7.86 -8.66
CA LEU A 48 -5.20 6.95 -9.29
C LEU A 48 -5.53 5.51 -8.97
N GLU A 49 -5.72 4.72 -10.02
CA GLU A 49 -5.77 3.26 -9.94
C GLU A 49 -4.43 2.70 -10.42
N PHE A 50 -3.65 2.14 -9.49
CA PHE A 50 -2.43 1.39 -9.80
C PHE A 50 -2.67 -0.10 -9.54
N GLY A 51 -2.26 -0.94 -10.49
CA GLY A 51 -2.40 -2.39 -10.36
C GLY A 51 -1.21 -3.15 -10.92
N LEU A 52 -0.68 -4.08 -10.14
CA LEU A 52 0.17 -5.14 -10.64
C LEU A 52 -0.70 -6.33 -11.01
N ILE A 53 -0.64 -6.74 -12.28
CA ILE A 53 -1.48 -7.83 -12.81
C ILE A 53 -0.74 -9.17 -12.88
N SER A 54 0.53 -9.21 -12.48
CA SER A 54 1.31 -10.45 -12.35
C SER A 54 2.59 -10.26 -11.50
N PRO A 55 3.20 -11.35 -11.00
CA PRO A 55 4.28 -11.28 -10.01
C PRO A 55 5.59 -10.61 -10.51
N ASN A 56 6.12 -9.66 -9.74
CA ASN A 56 7.40 -8.98 -9.94
C ASN A 56 8.57 -9.86 -9.48
N ARG A 57 9.60 -10.02 -10.32
CA ARG A 57 10.71 -10.96 -10.06
C ARG A 57 11.90 -10.36 -9.33
N THR A 58 11.89 -9.06 -9.10
CA THR A 58 12.92 -8.35 -8.33
C THR A 58 12.29 -7.69 -7.10
N ASN A 59 13.11 -7.32 -6.14
CA ASN A 59 12.64 -6.60 -4.96
C ASN A 59 12.26 -5.17 -5.36
N MET A 60 11.07 -4.72 -4.94
CA MET A 60 10.56 -3.40 -5.27
C MET A 60 10.53 -2.47 -4.07
N GLU A 61 11.03 -1.26 -4.24
CA GLU A 61 10.75 -0.13 -3.36
C GLU A 61 9.58 0.68 -3.92
N MET A 62 8.61 1.01 -3.06
CA MET A 62 7.48 1.85 -3.44
C MET A 62 7.45 3.10 -2.55
N ASP A 63 7.46 4.27 -3.19
CA ASP A 63 7.30 5.57 -2.56
C ASP A 63 6.08 6.27 -3.20
N PHE A 64 5.13 6.77 -2.38
CA PHE A 64 4.04 7.62 -2.88
C PHE A 64 3.86 8.89 -2.05
N ASN A 65 3.55 10.00 -2.72
CA ASN A 65 3.15 11.26 -2.11
C ASN A 65 1.91 11.80 -2.83
N ILE A 66 0.85 11.97 -2.07
CA ILE A 66 -0.48 12.26 -2.57
C ILE A 66 -1.02 13.50 -1.87
N GLY A 67 -1.46 14.50 -2.61
CA GLY A 67 -2.19 15.62 -2.04
C GLY A 67 -3.63 15.22 -1.70
N SER A 68 -4.48 15.06 -2.71
CA SER A 68 -5.89 14.75 -2.46
C SER A 68 -6.61 13.90 -3.51
N GLY A 69 -7.60 13.12 -3.09
CA GLY A 69 -8.41 12.25 -3.97
C GLY A 69 -8.45 10.80 -3.52
N THR A 70 -8.69 9.88 -4.45
CA THR A 70 -8.82 8.43 -4.19
C THR A 70 -7.69 7.65 -4.86
N PHE A 71 -7.02 6.78 -4.11
CA PHE A 71 -5.81 6.10 -4.58
C PHE A 71 -5.85 4.62 -4.25
N ASP A 72 -6.04 3.81 -5.29
CA ASP A 72 -6.16 2.38 -5.16
C ASP A 72 -4.91 1.69 -5.69
N PHE A 73 -4.20 0.99 -4.80
CA PHE A 73 -3.02 0.20 -5.09
C PHE A 73 -3.36 -1.27 -4.96
N THR A 74 -3.47 -1.97 -6.09
CA THR A 74 -3.91 -3.37 -6.14
C THR A 74 -2.82 -4.31 -6.61
N GLY A 75 -2.93 -5.58 -6.18
CA GLY A 75 -1.93 -6.60 -6.52
C GLY A 75 -0.59 -6.38 -5.83
N LEU A 76 -0.56 -5.75 -4.65
CA LEU A 76 0.70 -5.51 -3.93
C LEU A 76 1.34 -6.83 -3.43
N ALA A 77 0.58 -7.91 -3.30
CA ALA A 77 1.13 -9.26 -3.10
C ALA A 77 2.09 -9.67 -4.24
N TYR A 78 1.83 -9.20 -5.46
CA TYR A 78 2.67 -9.44 -6.63
C TYR A 78 3.90 -8.55 -6.69
N ALA A 79 4.00 -7.50 -5.86
CA ALA A 79 5.05 -6.50 -5.98
C ALA A 79 6.44 -6.95 -5.55
N ASN A 80 6.53 -8.00 -4.72
CA ASN A 80 7.78 -8.39 -4.04
C ASN A 80 8.43 -7.17 -3.36
N LEU A 81 7.66 -6.47 -2.51
CA LEU A 81 8.12 -5.25 -1.86
C LEU A 81 9.27 -5.54 -0.88
N SER A 82 10.34 -4.77 -0.98
CA SER A 82 11.37 -4.65 0.06
C SER A 82 11.15 -3.45 0.97
N LYS A 83 10.34 -2.47 0.55
CA LYS A 83 10.02 -1.27 1.32
C LYS A 83 8.78 -0.57 0.77
N LEU A 84 7.97 -0.03 1.68
CA LEU A 84 6.88 0.88 1.36
C LEU A 84 7.02 2.18 2.14
N ALA A 85 6.92 3.31 1.45
CA ALA A 85 6.74 4.61 2.09
C ALA A 85 5.63 5.39 1.41
N GLY A 86 4.78 6.04 2.21
CA GLY A 86 3.59 6.71 1.71
C GLY A 86 3.20 7.90 2.55
N GLU A 87 2.88 9.01 1.90
CA GLU A 87 2.29 10.18 2.52
C GLU A 87 1.04 10.60 1.73
N TYR A 88 -0.07 10.87 2.42
CA TYR A 88 -1.24 11.50 1.82
C TYR A 88 -1.81 12.62 2.70
N ASP A 89 -2.21 13.74 2.10
CA ASP A 89 -2.75 14.88 2.86
C ASP A 89 -4.25 14.71 3.16
N SER A 90 -5.08 14.50 2.13
CA SER A 90 -6.53 14.40 2.28
C SER A 90 -7.20 13.51 1.24
N GLY A 91 -7.76 12.38 1.65
CA GLY A 91 -8.48 11.51 0.73
C GLY A 91 -8.49 10.07 1.19
N ASP A 92 -8.75 9.18 0.24
CA ASP A 92 -8.88 7.76 0.51
C ASP A 92 -7.75 6.98 -0.19
N VAL A 93 -7.10 6.09 0.55
CA VAL A 93 -5.99 5.26 0.05
C VAL A 93 -6.29 3.80 0.36
N LEU A 94 -6.30 2.95 -0.66
CA LEU A 94 -6.33 1.50 -0.52
C LEU A 94 -4.95 0.93 -0.87
N LEU A 95 -4.36 0.19 0.07
CA LEU A 95 -3.18 -0.63 -0.13
C LEU A 95 -3.61 -2.10 -0.07
N ASP A 96 -3.80 -2.71 -1.23
CA ASP A 96 -4.35 -4.05 -1.35
C ASP A 96 -3.25 -5.09 -1.63
N PHE A 97 -2.83 -5.76 -0.56
CA PHE A 97 -1.97 -6.93 -0.59
C PHE A 97 -2.76 -8.24 -0.61
N SER A 98 -4.08 -8.20 -0.79
CA SER A 98 -4.82 -9.44 -1.04
C SER A 98 -4.38 -10.05 -2.37
N GLY A 99 -4.33 -11.38 -2.41
CA GLY A 99 -3.86 -12.13 -3.57
C GLY A 99 -2.88 -13.23 -3.19
N ASP A 100 -2.60 -14.07 -4.18
CA ASP A 100 -1.74 -15.25 -4.02
C ASP A 100 -0.27 -14.83 -3.82
N THR A 101 0.29 -15.22 -2.68
CA THR A 101 1.67 -14.96 -2.28
C THR A 101 2.65 -16.06 -2.70
N ASP A 102 2.17 -17.17 -3.29
CA ASP A 102 2.82 -18.49 -3.30
C ASP A 102 4.23 -18.58 -3.90
N ASN A 103 4.83 -17.53 -4.46
CA ASN A 103 6.14 -17.65 -5.12
C ASN A 103 7.09 -16.45 -5.02
N ASN A 104 6.73 -15.39 -4.27
CA ASN A 104 7.42 -14.10 -4.41
C ASN A 104 7.65 -13.33 -3.11
N LEU A 105 7.48 -13.96 -1.95
CA LEU A 105 7.67 -13.28 -0.67
C LEU A 105 9.14 -13.21 -0.27
N VAL A 106 9.58 -12.00 0.08
CA VAL A 106 10.80 -11.80 0.85
C VAL A 106 10.60 -12.44 2.23
N SER A 107 11.53 -13.28 2.67
CA SER A 107 11.47 -13.94 3.99
C SER A 107 11.66 -12.98 5.17
N ALA A 108 11.98 -11.71 4.91
CA ALA A 108 12.13 -10.66 5.90
C ALA A 108 10.87 -9.80 5.97
N ALA A 109 10.60 -9.23 7.14
CA ALA A 109 9.50 -8.29 7.31
C ALA A 109 9.69 -7.05 6.43
N ILE A 110 8.62 -6.65 5.73
CA ILE A 110 8.61 -5.47 4.86
C ILE A 110 8.49 -4.22 5.74
N PRO A 111 9.48 -3.31 5.75
CA PRO A 111 9.32 -2.02 6.41
C PRO A 111 8.32 -1.14 5.65
N ALA A 112 7.29 -0.66 6.34
CA ALA A 112 6.24 0.20 5.80
C ALA A 112 6.07 1.47 6.64
N THR A 113 6.41 2.64 6.09
CA THR A 113 6.22 3.94 6.75
C THR A 113 5.10 4.73 6.09
N LEU A 114 4.00 4.93 6.80
CA LEU A 114 2.80 5.54 6.23
C LEU A 114 2.38 6.76 7.07
N LYS A 115 2.11 7.88 6.40
CA LYS A 115 1.57 9.09 7.02
C LYS A 115 0.29 9.53 6.32
N GLY A 116 -0.74 9.78 7.11
CA GLY A 116 -2.02 10.27 6.61
C GLY A 116 -2.46 11.54 7.33
N GLY A 117 -2.94 12.52 6.58
CA GLY A 117 -3.58 13.70 7.14
C GLY A 117 -5.04 13.43 7.51
N SER A 118 -5.95 13.57 6.55
CA SER A 118 -7.41 13.42 6.69
C SER A 118 -7.97 12.40 5.69
N GLY A 119 -9.08 11.73 6.03
CA GLY A 119 -9.72 10.72 5.16
C GLY A 119 -9.46 9.29 5.61
N ALA A 120 -9.56 8.29 4.74
CA ALA A 120 -9.41 6.88 5.11
C ALA A 120 -8.20 6.22 4.44
N MET A 121 -7.44 5.44 5.20
CA MET A 121 -6.51 4.46 4.64
C MET A 121 -7.06 3.07 4.93
N THR A 122 -7.03 2.18 3.95
CA THR A 122 -7.35 0.76 4.12
C THR A 122 -6.15 -0.06 3.68
N ILE A 123 -5.69 -0.95 4.53
CA ILE A 123 -4.65 -1.91 4.21
C ILE A 123 -5.28 -3.30 4.28
N ARG A 124 -5.34 -3.97 3.13
CA ARG A 124 -5.76 -5.37 3.05
C ARG A 124 -4.53 -6.24 3.00
N LEU A 125 -4.39 -7.14 3.95
CA LEU A 125 -3.27 -8.08 4.03
C LEU A 125 -3.65 -9.41 3.37
N PRO A 126 -2.69 -10.22 2.88
CA PRO A 126 -2.99 -11.56 2.38
C PRO A 126 -3.40 -12.51 3.52
N ASP A 127 -3.77 -13.75 3.21
CA ASP A 127 -3.87 -14.82 4.20
C ASP A 127 -2.49 -15.09 4.85
N ASN A 128 -2.47 -15.71 6.04
CA ASN A 128 -1.24 -16.07 6.77
C ASN A 128 -0.25 -14.89 6.96
N TYR A 129 -0.78 -13.74 7.36
CA TYR A 129 -0.01 -12.52 7.59
C TYR A 129 0.39 -12.35 9.06
N GLY A 130 1.47 -11.62 9.24
CA GLY A 130 1.99 -11.12 10.50
C GLY A 130 2.29 -9.63 10.39
N PHE A 131 1.93 -8.83 11.39
CA PHE A 131 2.36 -7.43 11.43
C PHE A 131 2.92 -7.00 12.78
N ASN A 132 3.93 -6.13 12.75
CA ASN A 132 4.29 -5.28 13.87
C ASN A 132 3.81 -3.86 13.55
N LEU A 133 3.19 -3.18 14.49
CA LEU A 133 2.58 -1.88 14.29
C LEU A 133 3.04 -0.93 15.39
N ILE A 134 3.86 0.04 15.01
CA ILE A 134 4.13 1.24 15.79
C ILE A 134 3.26 2.36 15.22
N TYR A 135 2.45 2.99 16.07
CA TYR A 135 1.46 3.95 15.59
C TYR A 135 1.39 5.21 16.44
N LYS A 136 1.02 6.31 15.79
CA LYS A 136 0.63 7.59 16.39
C LYS A 136 -0.59 8.14 15.65
N THR A 137 -1.67 8.41 16.36
CA THR A 137 -2.86 9.07 15.82
C THR A 137 -3.10 10.42 16.49
N GLY A 138 -3.63 11.37 15.72
CA GLY A 138 -4.17 12.63 16.23
C GLY A 138 -5.59 12.42 16.73
N SER A 139 -6.59 12.94 16.00
CA SER A 139 -8.01 12.72 16.32
C SER A 139 -8.62 11.50 15.63
N GLY A 140 -7.88 10.88 14.71
CA GLY A 140 -8.30 9.66 14.02
C GLY A 140 -8.04 8.38 14.83
N LYS A 141 -8.47 7.25 14.26
CA LYS A 141 -8.32 5.92 14.87
C LYS A 141 -7.82 4.87 13.87
N ILE A 142 -7.28 3.78 14.40
CA ILE A 142 -6.97 2.56 13.65
C ILE A 142 -7.99 1.49 14.05
N LEU A 143 -8.62 0.84 13.08
CA LEU A 143 -9.47 -0.33 13.28
C LEU A 143 -8.74 -1.57 12.73
N LEU A 144 -8.46 -2.52 13.61
CA LEU A 144 -7.84 -3.80 13.24
C LEU A 144 -8.91 -4.87 13.14
N ASP A 145 -8.96 -5.56 12.00
CA ASP A 145 -9.80 -6.72 11.70
C ASP A 145 -11.30 -6.54 12.02
N ASN A 146 -11.77 -5.30 11.93
CA ASN A 146 -13.12 -4.85 12.29
C ASN A 146 -13.53 -5.09 13.76
N GLU A 147 -12.55 -5.24 14.65
CA GLU A 147 -12.80 -5.62 16.05
C GLU A 147 -12.11 -4.70 17.05
N LYS A 148 -10.82 -4.39 16.83
CA LYS A 148 -10.00 -3.66 17.79
C LYS A 148 -9.71 -2.24 17.32
N GLU A 149 -10.19 -1.26 18.08
CA GLU A 149 -9.86 0.14 17.85
C GLU A 149 -8.61 0.56 18.64
N LEU A 150 -7.70 1.29 17.99
CA LEU A 150 -6.52 1.91 18.57
C LEU A 150 -6.54 3.42 18.32
N ASN A 151 -6.04 4.18 19.29
CA ASN A 151 -5.84 5.62 19.21
C ASN A 151 -4.66 6.06 20.09
N GLY A 152 -4.18 7.29 19.91
CA GLY A 152 -3.04 7.83 20.66
C GLY A 152 -1.70 7.34 20.12
N THR A 153 -0.80 6.89 20.98
CA THR A 153 0.51 6.36 20.57
C THR A 153 0.73 5.00 21.21
N GLY A 154 1.23 4.04 20.44
CA GLY A 154 1.46 2.69 20.94
C GLY A 154 2.25 1.83 19.97
N GLU A 155 2.48 0.60 20.42
CA GLU A 155 3.10 -0.46 19.65
C GLU A 155 2.35 -1.76 19.94
N MET A 156 2.14 -2.57 18.91
CA MET A 156 1.65 -3.93 19.07
C MET A 156 2.12 -4.83 17.94
N LYS A 157 2.17 -6.12 18.22
CA LYS A 157 2.54 -7.17 17.29
C LYS A 157 1.37 -8.15 17.19
N SER A 158 1.09 -8.67 15.99
CA SER A 158 0.11 -9.73 15.82
C SER A 158 0.63 -11.04 16.40
N ASP A 159 -0.27 -11.89 16.90
CA ASP A 159 0.09 -13.19 17.49
C ASP A 159 0.77 -14.11 16.46
N SER A 160 0.36 -14.02 15.20
CA SER A 160 0.89 -14.78 14.06
C SER A 160 2.27 -14.34 13.57
N TYR A 161 2.81 -13.21 14.04
CA TYR A 161 3.93 -12.56 13.35
C TYR A 161 5.18 -13.42 13.22
N ASP A 162 5.52 -14.21 14.23
CA ASP A 162 6.75 -15.01 14.18
C ASP A 162 6.63 -16.22 13.24
N GLU A 163 5.41 -16.70 13.00
CA GLU A 163 5.10 -17.89 12.20
C GLU A 163 4.62 -17.55 10.78
N ALA A 164 4.12 -16.33 10.56
CA ALA A 164 3.58 -15.88 9.28
C ALA A 164 4.62 -15.90 8.16
N GLU A 165 4.18 -16.22 6.95
CA GLU A 165 5.02 -16.14 5.75
C GLU A 165 5.11 -14.70 5.24
N PHE A 166 3.99 -13.98 5.26
CA PHE A 166 3.95 -12.56 4.95
C PHE A 166 4.12 -11.74 6.23
N LYS A 167 5.19 -10.94 6.32
CA LYS A 167 5.45 -10.08 7.48
C LYS A 167 5.61 -8.63 7.07
N ILE A 168 5.03 -7.72 7.83
CA ILE A 168 5.13 -6.29 7.59
C ILE A 168 5.32 -5.51 8.90
N ASP A 169 6.30 -4.60 8.89
CA ASP A 169 6.62 -3.73 10.01
C ASP A 169 6.11 -2.32 9.70
N PHE A 170 4.96 -1.99 10.27
CA PHE A 170 4.31 -0.71 10.11
C PHE A 170 4.82 0.34 11.08
N ASN A 171 5.16 1.51 10.55
CA ASN A 171 5.30 2.76 11.28
C ASN A 171 4.29 3.76 10.72
N ILE A 172 3.23 4.02 11.47
CA ILE A 172 2.06 4.76 11.00
C ILE A 172 1.85 6.03 11.80
N THR A 173 1.69 7.16 11.11
CA THR A 173 1.26 8.43 11.71
C THR A 173 -0.01 8.92 11.03
N LEU A 174 -1.08 9.13 11.79
CA LEU A 174 -2.35 9.67 11.29
C LEU A 174 -2.67 11.00 11.96
N GLY A 175 -3.17 11.96 11.19
CA GLY A 175 -3.73 13.21 11.68
C GLY A 175 -5.15 13.00 12.20
N SER A 176 -6.14 13.38 11.39
CA SER A 176 -7.57 13.24 11.66
C SER A 176 -8.21 12.08 10.90
N GLY A 177 -7.50 11.47 9.95
CA GLY A 177 -7.96 10.33 9.18
C GLY A 177 -7.99 9.01 9.95
N ASN A 178 -8.73 8.04 9.42
CA ASN A 178 -8.83 6.70 9.98
C ASN A 178 -8.02 5.70 9.15
N LEU A 179 -7.53 4.65 9.81
CA LEU A 179 -6.93 3.50 9.14
C LEU A 179 -7.72 2.24 9.48
N THR A 180 -8.01 1.43 8.48
CA THR A 180 -8.42 0.04 8.67
C THR A 180 -7.30 -0.87 8.21
N ILE A 181 -6.92 -1.85 9.05
CA ILE A 181 -6.08 -2.97 8.64
C ILE A 181 -6.95 -4.22 8.75
N GLU A 182 -7.09 -4.94 7.64
CA GLU A 182 -7.92 -6.15 7.56
C GLU A 182 -7.18 -7.28 6.84
N GLY A 183 -7.30 -8.51 7.33
CA GLY A 183 -6.87 -9.70 6.61
C GLY A 183 -7.76 -10.02 5.40
N GLY A 184 -7.14 -10.55 4.34
CA GLY A 184 -7.83 -11.13 3.19
C GLY A 184 -8.69 -12.30 3.66
N ASN A 185 -9.93 -12.38 3.16
CA ASN A 185 -10.95 -13.37 3.50
C ASN A 185 -11.44 -13.41 4.97
N LYS A 186 -12.25 -12.41 5.36
CA LYS A 186 -13.55 -12.74 5.99
C LYS A 186 -14.57 -12.82 4.84
N ASN A 187 -14.68 -14.00 4.21
CA ASN A 187 -15.70 -14.25 3.19
C ASN A 187 -17.09 -13.85 3.71
N ASP A 188 -17.77 -12.96 2.99
CA ASP A 188 -19.22 -13.00 2.84
C ASP A 188 -19.55 -13.53 1.43
#